data_AF-A0A316RF29-F1
#
_entry.id   AF-A0A316RF29-F1
#
_cell.length_a   1.000
_cell.length_b   1.000
_cell.length_c   1.000
_cell.angle_alpha   90.00
_cell.angle_beta   90.00
_cell.angle_gamma   90.00
#
_symmetry.space_group_name_H-M   'P 1'
#
loop_
_entity.id
_entity.type
_entity.pdbx_description
1 polymer ?
#
loop_
_entity_poly.entity_id
_entity_poly.type
_entity_poly.pdbx_seq_one_letter_code
_entity_poly.pdbx_strand_id
1 'polypeptide(L)'
;MLIREVREKLEAHGYDIAEKNLRILLEDNKFFAKTGKRWLLSQRMIDRGYARYRYRDDDEFYGTNTVYVTPKGFQWIVSKISREWMPRFLELKGRVLSRSDKNIFAKQ
;
A
#
# COMPACT_ATOMS: atom_id res chain seq x y z
N MET A 1 -6.41 5.84 -7.18
CA MET A 1 -6.31 4.39 -7.31
C MET A 1 -6.26 3.77 -5.92
N LEU A 2 -7.22 2.91 -5.58
CA LEU A 2 -7.17 2.01 -4.45
C LEU A 2 -6.01 1.02 -4.62
N ILE A 3 -5.64 0.34 -3.53
CA ILE A 3 -4.53 -0.63 -3.55
C ILE A 3 -4.77 -1.75 -4.56
N ARG A 4 -6.01 -2.22 -4.73
CA ARG A 4 -6.37 -3.19 -5.77
C ARG A 4 -6.06 -2.66 -7.18
N GLU A 5 -6.45 -1.43 -7.48
CA GLU A 5 -6.19 -0.81 -8.79
C GLU A 5 -4.68 -0.58 -9.01
N VAL A 6 -3.94 -0.23 -7.96
CA VAL A 6 -2.47 -0.13 -8.01
C VAL A 6 -1.86 -1.49 -8.34
N ARG A 7 -2.35 -2.57 -7.71
CA ARG A 7 -1.90 -3.95 -7.99
C ARG A 7 -2.14 -4.35 -9.44
N GLU A 8 -3.36 -4.16 -9.93
CA GLU A 8 -3.73 -4.48 -11.31
C GLU A 8 -2.88 -3.69 -12.32
N LYS A 9 -2.58 -2.42 -12.02
CA LYS A 9 -1.65 -1.63 -12.86
C LYS A 9 -0.20 -2.07 -12.75
N LEU A 10 0.28 -2.44 -11.57
CA LEU A 10 1.64 -2.97 -11.39
C LEU A 10 1.82 -4.26 -12.19
N GLU A 11 0.83 -5.15 -12.15
CA GLU A 11 0.79 -6.38 -12.93
C GLU A 11 0.90 -6.11 -14.44
N ALA A 12 0.15 -5.12 -14.95
CA ALA A 12 0.26 -4.67 -16.35
C ALA A 12 1.64 -4.06 -16.70
N HIS A 13 2.44 -3.66 -15.71
CA HIS A 13 3.82 -3.19 -15.88
C HIS A 13 4.86 -4.29 -15.62
N GLY A 14 4.45 -5.56 -15.48
CA GLY A 14 5.34 -6.69 -15.22
C GLY A 14 5.65 -6.96 -13.75
N TYR A 15 5.03 -6.22 -12.82
CA TYR A 15 5.19 -6.39 -11.37
C TYR A 15 4.00 -7.13 -10.76
N ASP A 16 3.96 -8.45 -10.94
CA ASP A 16 2.97 -9.31 -10.31
C ASP A 16 3.23 -9.48 -8.80
N ILE A 17 2.26 -9.08 -7.98
CA ILE A 17 2.28 -9.18 -6.52
C ILE A 17 0.85 -9.30 -5.98
N ALA A 18 0.63 -10.15 -4.97
CA ALA A 18 -0.66 -10.24 -4.30
C ALA A 18 -1.01 -8.92 -3.57
N GLU A 19 -2.30 -8.56 -3.54
CA GLU A 19 -2.75 -7.30 -2.93
C GLU A 19 -2.30 -7.15 -1.46
N LYS A 20 -2.36 -8.24 -0.68
CA LYS A 20 -1.89 -8.27 0.72
C LYS A 20 -0.38 -7.96 0.81
N ASN A 21 0.41 -8.50 -0.11
CA ASN A 21 1.86 -8.34 -0.13
C ASN A 21 2.24 -6.93 -0.63
N LEU A 22 1.47 -6.36 -1.55
CA LEU A 22 1.60 -4.94 -1.92
C LEU A 22 1.35 -4.02 -0.71
N ARG A 23 0.37 -4.32 0.14
CA ARG A 23 0.14 -3.55 1.37
C ARG A 23 1.35 -3.58 2.29
N ILE A 24 1.90 -4.78 2.54
CA ILE A 24 3.11 -4.95 3.37
C ILE A 24 4.28 -4.14 2.77
N LEU A 25 4.51 -4.25 1.45
CA LEU A 25 5.58 -3.52 0.78
C LEU A 25 5.45 -2.00 0.98
N LEU A 26 4.23 -1.46 0.88
CA LEU A 26 3.96 -0.03 1.06
C LEU A 26 4.09 0.40 2.53
N GLU A 27 3.70 -0.45 3.49
CA GLU A 27 3.90 -0.21 4.93
C GLU A 27 5.38 -0.20 5.31
N ASP A 28 6.13 -1.22 4.89
CA ASP A 28 7.58 -1.34 5.12
C ASP A 28 8.34 -0.09 4.64
N ASN A 29 7.84 0.53 3.57
CA ASN A 29 8.43 1.72 2.96
C ASN A 29 7.79 3.04 3.42
N LYS A 30 7.05 3.02 4.53
CA LYS A 30 6.46 4.20 5.18
C LYS A 30 5.54 4.99 4.26
N PHE A 31 4.87 4.33 3.32
CA PHE A 31 3.91 4.97 2.43
C PHE A 31 2.61 5.27 3.20
N PHE A 32 2.14 4.30 3.97
CA PHE A 32 1.12 4.46 5.01
C PHE A 32 1.42 3.50 6.17
N ALA A 33 0.73 3.69 7.28
CA ALA A 33 0.67 2.73 8.37
C ALA A 33 -0.79 2.37 8.65
N LYS A 34 -1.05 1.14 9.11
CA LYS A 34 -2.36 0.72 9.58
C LYS A 34 -2.42 0.82 11.11
N THR A 35 -3.33 1.64 11.64
CA THR A 35 -3.55 1.79 13.09
C THR A 35 -4.97 1.33 13.45
N GLY A 36 -5.09 0.10 13.94
CA GLY A 36 -6.38 -0.55 14.16
C GLY A 36 -7.22 -0.62 12.88
N LYS A 37 -8.33 0.13 12.84
CA LYS A 37 -9.22 0.23 11.67
C LYS A 37 -8.85 1.35 10.68
N ARG A 38 -7.82 2.15 10.96
CA ARG A 38 -7.47 3.35 10.18
C ARG A 38 -6.20 3.13 9.35
N TRP A 39 -6.16 3.78 8.20
CA TRP A 39 -4.95 3.95 7.41
C TRP A 39 -4.43 5.37 7.60
N LEU A 40 -3.15 5.50 7.93
CA LEU A 40 -2.46 6.77 8.11
C LEU A 40 -1.43 6.93 7.01
N LEU A 41 -1.67 7.87 6.09
CA LEU A 41 -0.66 8.31 5.13
C LEU A 41 0.49 9.01 5.84
N SER A 42 1.71 8.75 5.38
CA SER A 42 2.82 9.58 5.82
C SER A 42 2.72 10.97 5.21
N GLN A 43 3.07 11.99 6.01
CA GLN A 43 2.99 13.40 5.60
C GLN A 43 3.74 13.64 4.29
N ARG A 44 4.90 13.00 4.12
CA ARG A 44 5.68 13.03 2.87
C ARG A 44 4.89 12.62 1.63
N MET A 45 4.02 11.61 1.72
CA MET A 45 3.23 11.15 0.57
C MET A 45 2.11 12.13 0.23
N ILE A 46 1.58 12.83 1.24
CA ILE A 46 0.59 13.90 1.08
C ILE A 46 1.26 15.11 0.41
N ASP A 47 2.34 15.63 0.99
CA ASP A 47 3.02 16.84 0.51
C ASP A 47 3.55 16.69 -0.92
N ARG A 48 4.01 15.48 -1.28
CA ARG A 48 4.51 15.18 -2.64
C ARG A 48 3.39 14.93 -3.65
N GLY A 49 2.13 14.83 -3.19
CA GLY A 49 0.96 14.52 -4.02
C GLY A 49 0.97 13.08 -4.53
N TYR A 50 1.59 12.15 -3.82
CA TYR A 50 1.66 10.73 -4.19
C TYR A 50 0.44 9.95 -3.72
N ALA A 51 -0.15 10.36 -2.61
CA ALA A 51 -1.39 9.80 -2.13
C ALA A 51 -2.24 10.84 -1.41
N ARG A 52 -3.53 10.56 -1.32
CA ARG A 52 -4.50 11.38 -0.60
C ARG A 52 -5.53 10.50 0.09
N TYR A 53 -6.12 11.03 1.16
CA TYR A 53 -7.35 10.47 1.68
C TYR A 53 -8.51 10.81 0.75
N ARG A 54 -9.52 9.94 0.69
CA ARG A 54 -10.83 10.34 0.20
C ARG A 54 -11.55 11.07 1.32
N TYR A 55 -11.70 12.38 1.16
CA TYR A 55 -12.67 13.13 1.94
C TYR A 55 -14.07 12.67 1.53
N ARG A 56 -14.92 12.33 2.51
CA ARG A 56 -16.36 12.56 2.39
C ARG A 56 -16.57 13.98 2.88
N ASP A 57 -17.29 14.78 2.11
CA ASP A 57 -17.47 16.21 2.39
C ASP A 57 -18.21 16.48 3.71
N ASP A 58 -18.80 15.45 4.35
CA ASP A 58 -19.75 15.63 5.46
C ASP A 58 -19.33 15.09 6.83
N ASP A 59 -18.15 14.50 7.02
CA ASP A 59 -17.79 13.96 8.34
C ASP A 59 -16.47 14.52 8.87
N GLU A 60 -16.61 15.33 9.92
CA GLU A 60 -15.60 15.58 10.94
C GLU A 60 -14.82 14.28 11.25
N PHE A 61 -13.61 14.20 10.70
CA PHE A 61 -12.47 13.48 11.26
C PHE A 61 -12.63 12.01 11.72
N TYR A 62 -13.66 11.22 11.38
CA TYR A 62 -13.80 9.88 11.97
C TYR A 62 -14.49 8.83 11.07
N GLY A 63 -13.84 8.40 9.98
CA GLY A 63 -14.38 7.27 9.20
C GLY A 63 -13.37 6.61 8.25
N THR A 64 -12.71 5.54 8.71
CA THR A 64 -12.02 4.54 7.85
C THR A 64 -11.29 5.13 6.63
N ASN A 65 -10.31 6.00 6.89
CA ASN A 65 -9.54 6.70 5.87
C ASN A 65 -9.15 5.77 4.73
N THR A 66 -9.80 5.90 3.59
CA THR A 66 -9.46 5.15 2.39
C THR A 66 -8.35 5.90 1.68
N VAL A 67 -7.20 5.24 1.52
CA VAL A 67 -6.04 5.81 0.85
C VAL A 67 -6.15 5.62 -0.66
N TYR A 68 -6.00 6.72 -1.40
CA TYR A 68 -5.91 6.72 -2.84
C TYR A 68 -4.51 7.11 -3.28
N VAL A 69 -3.87 6.22 -4.03
CA VAL A 69 -2.63 6.51 -4.76
C VAL A 69 -2.97 7.33 -6.00
N THR A 70 -2.26 8.44 -6.20
CA THR A 70 -2.41 9.29 -7.39
C THR A 70 -1.63 8.69 -8.57
N PRO A 71 -1.87 9.10 -9.83
CA PRO A 71 -1.04 8.69 -10.96
C PRO A 71 0.46 8.97 -10.73
N LYS A 72 0.77 10.13 -10.14
CA LYS A 72 2.13 10.50 -9.76
C LYS A 72 2.72 9.55 -8.72
N GLY A 73 1.93 9.19 -7.70
CA GLY A 73 2.34 8.23 -6.68
C GLY A 73 2.58 6.84 -7.24
N PHE A 74 1.77 6.41 -8.21
CA PHE A 74 1.97 5.13 -8.90
C PHE A 74 3.30 5.10 -9.65
N GLN A 75 3.61 6.14 -10.43
CA GLN A 75 4.90 6.25 -11.12
C GLN A 75 6.08 6.25 -10.15
N TRP A 76 5.91 6.90 -9.00
CA TRP A 76 6.91 6.86 -7.93
C TRP A 76 7.08 5.46 -7.34
N ILE A 77 5.99 4.72 -7.09
CA ILE A 77 6.04 3.32 -6.63
C ILE A 77 6.79 2.45 -7.64
N VAL A 78 6.47 2.54 -8.94
CA VAL A 78 7.16 1.79 -10.00
C VAL A 78 8.65 2.12 -10.00
N SER A 79 9.00 3.40 -9.95
CA SER A 79 10.41 3.82 -9.87
C SER A 79 11.11 3.25 -8.63
N LYS A 80 10.44 3.21 -7.48
CA LYS A 80 11.01 2.65 -6.25
C LYS A 80 11.17 1.13 -6.31
N ILE A 81 10.22 0.40 -6.87
CA ILE A 81 10.34 -1.04 -7.10
C ILE A 81 11.55 -1.33 -8.00
N SER A 82 11.69 -0.62 -9.12
CA SER A 82 12.80 -0.86 -10.06
C SER A 82 14.19 -0.55 -9.50
N ARG A 83 14.32 0.35 -8.52
CA ARG A 83 15.62 0.85 -8.04
C ARG A 83 16.02 0.37 -6.65
N GLU A 84 15.07 0.33 -5.73
CA GLU A 84 15.34 0.22 -4.29
C GLU A 84 14.59 -0.97 -3.67
N TRP A 85 13.35 -1.20 -4.06
CA TRP A 85 12.48 -2.17 -3.38
C TRP A 85 12.47 -3.56 -4.03
N MET A 86 13.19 -3.76 -5.15
CA MET A 86 13.20 -5.03 -5.89
C MET A 86 13.49 -6.25 -5.01
N PRO A 87 14.49 -6.25 -4.10
CA PRO A 87 14.76 -7.42 -3.26
C PRO A 87 13.56 -7.78 -2.36
N ARG A 88 12.98 -6.78 -1.70
CA ARG A 88 11.81 -6.96 -0.83
C ARG A 88 10.56 -7.34 -1.63
N PHE A 89 10.39 -6.77 -2.82
CA PHE A 89 9.31 -7.11 -3.74
C PHE A 89 9.39 -8.60 -4.13
N LEU A 90 10.56 -9.10 -4.50
CA LEU A 90 10.75 -10.51 -4.87
C LEU A 90 10.52 -11.46 -3.69
N GLU A 91 11.00 -11.11 -2.49
CA GLU A 91 10.72 -11.86 -1.26
C GLU A 91 9.20 -11.97 -1.02
N LEU A 92 8.49 -10.85 -1.13
CA LEU A 92 7.05 -10.80 -0.96
C LEU A 92 6.29 -11.48 -2.10
N LYS A 93 6.81 -11.50 -3.32
CA LYS A 93 6.22 -12.24 -4.46
C LYS A 93 6.28 -13.76 -4.22
N GLY A 94 7.41 -14.27 -3.73
CA GLY A 94 7.59 -15.69 -3.41
C GLY A 94 6.80 -16.17 -2.18
N ARG A 95 6.38 -15.24 -1.30
CA ARG A 95 5.51 -15.55 -0.15
C ARG A 95 4.06 -15.74 -0.59
N VAL A 96 3.71 -16.98 -0.93
CA VAL A 96 2.33 -17.45 -0.86
C VAL A 96 1.99 -17.67 0.61
N LEU A 97 1.47 -16.65 1.29
CA LEU A 97 0.99 -16.83 2.67
C LEU A 97 -0.20 -17.80 2.63
N SER A 98 0.05 -19.06 3.01
CA SER A 98 -1.01 -20.05 3.17
C SER A 98 -1.99 -19.58 4.25
N ARG A 99 -3.22 -20.11 4.27
CA ARG A 99 -4.26 -19.75 5.25
C ARG A 99 -3.80 -19.81 6.72
N SER A 100 -2.72 -20.54 7.02
CA SER A 100 -2.15 -20.75 8.36
C SER A 100 -1.40 -19.54 8.94
N ASP A 101 -0.95 -18.58 8.12
CA ASP A 101 -0.21 -17.39 8.61
C ASP A 101 -1.11 -16.32 9.24
N LYS A 102 -2.44 -16.54 9.26
CA LYS A 102 -3.40 -15.67 9.94
C LYS A 102 -3.26 -15.69 11.47
N ASN A 103 -2.57 -16.68 12.04
CA ASN A 103 -2.44 -16.84 13.49
C ASN A 103 -1.22 -16.16 14.11
N ILE A 104 -0.31 -15.59 13.32
CA ILE A 104 0.90 -14.95 13.87
C ILE A 104 0.61 -13.53 14.40
N PHE A 105 -0.45 -12.88 13.92
CA PHE A 105 -0.86 -11.53 14.37
C PHE A 105 -2.03 -11.54 15.38
N ALA A 106 -2.44 -12.72 15.88
CA ALA A 106 -3.57 -12.88 16.79
C ALA A 106 -3.16 -13.12 18.26
N LYS A 107 -1.93 -12.76 18.65
CA LYS A 107 -1.53 -12.71 20.06
C LYS A 107 -0.75 -11.44 20.37
N GLN A 108 -1.45 -10.44 20.89
CA GLN A 108 -1.12 -9.74 22.14
C GLN A 108 -2.43 -9.36 22.81
#